data_AF-A0A7W1JQJ2-F1
#
_entry.id   AF-A0A7W1JQJ2-F1
#
_cell.length_a   1.000
_cell.length_b   1.000
_cell.length_c   1.000
_cell.angle_alpha   90.00
_cell.angle_beta   90.00
_cell.angle_gamma   90.00
#
_symmetry.space_group_name_H-M   'P 1'
#
loop_
_entity.id
_entity.type
_entity.pdbx_description
1 polymer ?
#
loop_
_entity_poly.entity_id
_entity_poly.type
_entity_poly.pdbx_seq_one_letter_code
_entity_poly.pdbx_strand_id
1 'polypeptide(L)' 'MDVIEIDDDGHRVLMSHFMNDDGSWSRFMAANYRRMK' A
#
# COMPACT_ATOMS: atom_id res chain seq x y z
N MET A 1 -6.88 -3.84 -5.23
CA MET A 1 -6.96 -2.37 -5.10
C MET A 1 -5.66 -1.86 -4.51
N ASP A 2 -5.10 -0.82 -5.13
CA ASP A 2 -3.87 -0.18 -4.66
C ASP A 2 -4.20 1.04 -3.79
N VAL A 3 -3.45 1.20 -2.70
CA VAL A 3 -3.58 2.26 -1.70
C VAL A 3 -2.21 2.87 -1.46
N ILE A 4 -2.14 4.20 -1.42
CA ILE A 4 -0.94 4.93 -1.01
C ILE A 4 -1.23 5.54 0.35
N GLU A 5 -0.48 5.12 1.36
CA GLU A 5 -0.45 5.74 2.67
C GLU A 5 0.71 6.73 2.75
N ILE A 6 0.45 7.91 3.32
CA ILE A 6 1.45 8.95 3.55
C ILE A 6 1.68 8.98 5.06
N ASP A 7 2.86 8.54 5.47
CA ASP A 7 3.25 8.42 6.87
C ASP A 7 3.94 9.71 7.34
N ASP A 8 4.84 10.26 6.51
CA ASP A 8 5.42 11.60 6.66
C ASP A 8 5.70 12.27 5.30
N ASP A 9 6.18 13.52 5.31
CA ASP A 9 6.44 14.32 4.10
C ASP A 9 7.33 13.62 3.07
N GLY A 10 8.20 12.70 3.50
CA GLY A 10 9.07 11.90 2.65
C GLY A 10 8.65 10.43 2.54
N HIS A 11 8.02 9.87 3.55
CA HIS A 11 7.74 8.43 3.67
C HIS A 11 6.34 8.08 3.17
N ARG A 12 6.30 7.22 2.14
CA ARG A 12 5.05 6.69 1.59
C ARG A 12 5.11 5.18 1.54
N VAL A 13 3.96 4.57 1.83
CA VAL A 13 3.77 3.13 1.73
C VAL A 13 2.78 2.87 0.61
N LEU A 14 3.24 2.22 -0.46
CA LEU A 14 2.35 1.68 -1.49
C LEU A 14 1.94 0.27 -1.08
N MET A 15 0.63 0.03 -1.04
CA MET A 15 0.07 -1.26 -0.67
C MET A 15 -0.91 -1.74 -1.72
N SER A 16 -0.80 -3.00 -2.09
CA SER A 16 -1.73 -3.65 -2.99
C SER A 16 -2.50 -4.73 -2.25
N HIS A 17 -3.82 -4.71 -2.41
CA HIS A 17 -4.74 -5.68 -1.86
C HIS A 17 -5.40 -6.48 -2.98
N PHE A 18 -5.70 -7.75 -2.73
CA PHE A 18 -6.59 -8.55 -3.57
C PHE A 18 -7.80 -8.98 -2.74
N MET A 19 -8.94 -9.14 -3.40
CA MET A 19 -10.14 -9.67 -2.77
C MET A 19 -10.05 -11.20 -2.86
N ASN A 20 -10.17 -11.86 -1.71
CA ASN A 20 -10.27 -13.31 -1.65
C ASN A 20 -11.67 -13.76 -2.05
N ASP A 21 -11.84 -15.06 -2.28
CA ASP A 21 -13.12 -15.66 -2.66
C ASP A 21 -14.21 -15.51 -1.58
N ASP A 22 -13.80 -15.32 -0.32
CA ASP A 22 -14.70 -15.04 0.81
C ASP A 22 -15.10 -13.55 0.92
N GLY A 23 -14.66 -12.71 -0.01
CA GLY A 23 -14.93 -11.27 -0.04
C GLY A 23 -14.04 -10.44 0.89
N SER A 24 -13.11 -11.05 1.63
CA SER A 24 -12.15 -10.33 2.45
C SER A 24 -11.02 -9.73 1.61
N TRP A 25 -10.43 -8.63 2.08
CA TRP A 25 -9.28 -8.02 1.45
C TRP A 25 -7.98 -8.54 2.09
N SER A 26 -7.12 -9.14 1.27
CA SER A 26 -5.77 -9.55 1.67
C SER A 26 -4.74 -8.60 1.09
N ARG A 27 -3.79 -8.13 1.92
CA ARG A 27 -2.60 -7.43 1.44
C ARG A 27 -1.63 -8.44 0.84
N PHE A 28 -1.15 -8.21 -0.38
CA PHE A 28 -0.14 -9.08 -1.01
C PHE A 28 1.18 -8.38 -1.28
N MET A 29 1.19 -7.06 -1.36
CA MET A 29 2.41 -6.27 -1.53
C MET A 29 2.41 -5.03 -0.64
N ALA A 30 3.59 -4.69 -0.14
CA ALA A 30 3.88 -3.41 0.50
C ALA A 30 5.27 -2.94 0.04
N ALA A 31 5.36 -1.70 -0.43
CA ALA A 31 6.61 -1.05 -0.78
C ALA A 31 6.73 0.26 -0.03
N ASN A 32 7.75 0.36 0.82
CA ASN A 32 8.13 1.60 1.49
C ASN A 32 9.07 2.36 0.57
N TYR A 33 8.74 3.60 0.24
CA TYR A 33 9.60 4.44 -0.57
C TYR A 33 9.64 5.86 -0.06
N ARG A 34 10.80 6.51 -0.28
CA ARG A 34 11.00 7.90 0.07
C ARG A 34 10.90 8.76 -1.18
N ARG A 35 10.00 9.74 -1.20
CA ARG A 35 9.97 10.74 -2.27
C ARG A 35 11.05 11.77 -2.00
N MET A 36 12.16 11.71 -2.73
CA MET A 36 13.15 12.79 -2.75
C MET A 36 12.70 13.85 -3.76
N LYS A 37 12.89 15.14 -3.41
CA LYS A 37 12.58 16.28 -4.29
C LYS A 37 13.59 16.38 -5.42
#